data_AF-A0A8T5EY41-F1
#
_entry.id   AF-A0A8T5EY41-F1
#
_cell.length_a   1.000
_cell.length_b   1.000
_cell.length_c   1.000
_cell.angle_alpha   90.00
_cell.angle_beta   90.00
_cell.angle_gamma   90.00
#
_symmetry.space_group_name_H-M   'P 1'
#
loop_
_entity.id
_entity.type
_entity.pdbx_description
1 polymer ?
#
loop_
_entity_poly.entity_id
_entity_poly.type
_entity_poly.pdbx_seq_one_letter_code
_entity_poly.pdbx_strand_id
1 'polypeptide(L)'
;MAKRKRGIITRLRTIFASSESKQNIKAQRILTDWEAVYKDLQAHPLTQAKVINEQILATTNETIKRFDRKLSGFDDRIVKLEQRRIKVIRNAQEVPLEYLDSASKPNSSKKKGAKSGKETPTQIVNRVIADPHMNDHEKEMIKRIQEHKELDAQSLAEQFHISRSNASLKLNKLHDWGFLSKRMVDKTVFYRIKDSELA
;
A
#
# COMPACT_ATOMS: atom_id res chain seq x y z
N MET A 1 54.53 -46.92 -59.63
CA MET A 1 53.27 -46.15 -59.46
C MET A 1 52.99 -45.66 -58.03
N ALA A 2 53.32 -46.40 -56.96
CA ALA A 2 52.95 -46.05 -55.58
C ALA A 2 53.66 -44.82 -54.96
N LYS A 3 54.94 -44.58 -55.30
CA LYS A 3 55.72 -43.44 -54.74
C LYS A 3 55.23 -42.07 -55.25
N ARG A 4 54.80 -41.97 -56.52
CA ARG A 4 54.20 -40.74 -57.09
C ARG A 4 52.86 -40.38 -56.43
N LYS A 5 52.02 -41.38 -56.12
CA LYS A 5 50.72 -41.17 -55.45
C LYS A 5 50.86 -40.64 -54.01
N ARG A 6 51.87 -41.09 -53.26
CA ARG A 6 52.14 -40.60 -51.89
C ARG A 6 52.53 -39.12 -51.85
N GLY A 7 53.37 -38.65 -52.78
CA GLY A 7 53.78 -37.24 -52.86
C GLY A 7 52.65 -36.27 -53.26
N ILE A 8 51.68 -36.76 -54.03
CA ILE A 8 50.49 -35.97 -54.39
C ILE A 8 49.56 -35.82 -53.18
N ILE A 9 49.36 -36.88 -52.39
CA ILE A 9 48.51 -36.84 -51.19
C ILE A 9 49.09 -35.91 -50.11
N THR A 10 50.42 -35.91 -49.89
CA THR A 10 51.04 -34.96 -48.96
C THR A 10 50.92 -33.51 -49.43
N ARG A 11 51.09 -33.24 -50.73
CA ARG A 11 50.89 -31.88 -51.29
C ARG A 11 49.45 -31.41 -51.16
N LEU A 12 48.48 -32.29 -51.41
CA LEU A 12 47.06 -31.99 -51.21
C LEU A 12 46.78 -31.66 -49.74
N ARG A 13 47.27 -32.47 -48.78
CA ARG A 13 47.12 -32.18 -47.34
C ARG A 13 47.72 -30.83 -46.94
N THR A 14 48.90 -30.47 -47.43
CA THR A 14 49.50 -29.16 -47.13
C THR A 14 48.70 -27.99 -47.74
N ILE A 15 48.12 -28.18 -48.92
CA ILE A 15 47.28 -27.15 -49.57
C ILE A 15 45.97 -26.97 -48.79
N PHE A 16 45.32 -28.07 -48.40
CA PHE A 16 44.08 -28.03 -47.60
C PHE A 16 44.31 -27.45 -46.19
N ALA A 17 45.39 -27.83 -45.49
CA ALA A 17 45.73 -27.22 -44.21
C ALA A 17 46.03 -25.72 -44.33
N SER A 18 46.65 -25.28 -45.44
CA SER A 18 46.87 -23.86 -45.72
C SER A 18 45.59 -23.09 -46.08
N SER A 19 44.59 -23.78 -46.60
CA SER A 19 43.26 -23.23 -46.89
C SER A 19 42.46 -23.02 -45.61
N GLU A 20 42.45 -24.01 -44.72
CA GLU A 20 41.78 -23.93 -43.41
C GLU A 20 42.40 -22.84 -42.53
N SER A 21 43.73 -22.72 -42.50
CA SER A 21 44.39 -21.65 -41.74
C SER A 21 44.09 -20.26 -42.30
N LYS A 22 44.05 -20.09 -43.63
CA LYS A 22 43.64 -18.84 -44.29
C LYS A 22 42.18 -18.49 -44.02
N GLN A 23 41.28 -19.48 -43.99
CA GLN A 23 39.87 -19.28 -43.63
C GLN A 23 39.75 -18.87 -42.16
N ASN A 24 40.52 -19.47 -41.26
CA ASN A 24 40.55 -19.11 -39.84
C ASN A 24 41.04 -17.67 -39.63
N ILE A 25 42.10 -17.24 -40.32
CA ILE A 25 42.60 -15.85 -40.27
C ILE A 25 41.55 -14.86 -40.79
N LYS A 26 40.80 -15.20 -41.85
CA LYS A 26 39.70 -14.37 -42.34
C LYS A 26 38.55 -14.27 -41.31
N ALA A 27 38.19 -15.38 -40.67
CA ALA A 27 37.18 -15.39 -39.62
C ALA A 27 37.60 -14.53 -38.41
N GLN A 28 38.86 -14.62 -37.98
CA GLN A 28 39.40 -13.78 -36.91
C GLN A 28 39.36 -12.30 -37.27
N ARG A 29 39.70 -11.93 -38.51
CA ARG A 29 39.58 -10.53 -38.97
C ARG A 29 38.14 -10.03 -38.97
N ILE A 30 37.20 -10.84 -39.45
CA ILE A 30 35.78 -10.49 -39.41
C ILE A 30 35.34 -10.27 -37.95
N LEU A 31 35.75 -11.15 -37.02
CA LEU A 31 35.44 -10.98 -35.60
C LEU A 31 36.04 -9.70 -35.00
N THR A 32 37.28 -9.35 -35.35
CA THR A 32 37.89 -8.10 -34.88
C THR A 32 37.19 -6.87 -35.45
N ASP A 33 36.76 -6.92 -36.71
CA ASP A 33 36.03 -5.83 -37.35
C ASP A 33 34.64 -5.65 -36.71
N TRP A 34 33.95 -6.76 -36.40
CA TRP A 34 32.70 -6.73 -35.63
C TRP A 34 32.90 -6.17 -34.22
N GLU A 35 33.99 -6.54 -33.55
CA GLU A 35 34.32 -6.01 -32.21
C GLU A 35 34.57 -4.50 -32.26
N ALA A 36 35.25 -4.01 -33.30
CA ALA A 36 35.48 -2.59 -33.52
C ALA A 36 34.16 -1.82 -33.75
N VAL A 37 33.31 -2.30 -34.66
CA VAL A 37 31.99 -1.70 -34.92
C VAL A 37 31.12 -1.71 -33.67
N TYR A 38 31.17 -2.77 -32.88
CA TYR A 38 30.44 -2.86 -31.61
C TYR A 38 30.93 -1.80 -30.60
N LYS A 39 32.24 -1.64 -30.46
CA LYS A 39 32.83 -0.60 -29.58
C LYS A 39 32.42 0.80 -30.02
N ASP A 40 32.43 1.06 -31.32
CA ASP A 40 32.00 2.35 -31.86
C ASP A 40 30.50 2.59 -31.61
N LEU A 41 29.65 1.56 -31.78
CA LEU A 41 28.23 1.65 -31.47
C LEU A 41 27.97 1.88 -29.98
N GLN A 42 28.78 1.28 -29.09
CA GLN A 42 28.69 1.45 -27.65
C GLN A 42 29.15 2.86 -27.22
N ALA A 43 30.13 3.43 -27.92
CA ALA A 43 30.58 4.81 -27.72
C ALA A 43 29.59 5.84 -28.30
N HIS A 44 28.67 5.42 -29.17
CA HIS A 44 27.74 6.32 -29.81
C HIS A 44 26.76 6.96 -28.81
N PRO A 45 26.53 8.29 -28.87
CA PRO A 45 25.73 9.03 -27.88
C PRO A 45 24.28 8.56 -27.79
N LEU A 46 23.65 8.16 -28.90
CA LEU A 46 22.29 7.59 -28.88
C LEU A 46 22.23 6.25 -28.12
N THR A 47 23.24 5.40 -28.28
CA THR A 47 23.31 4.11 -27.58
C THR A 47 23.53 4.34 -26.08
N GLN A 48 24.42 5.26 -25.71
CA GLN A 48 24.63 5.66 -24.33
C GLN A 48 23.37 6.27 -23.72
N ALA A 49 22.69 7.18 -24.43
CA ALA A 49 21.43 7.76 -23.98
C ALA A 49 20.36 6.70 -23.75
N LYS A 50 20.26 5.70 -24.62
CA LYS A 50 19.35 4.56 -24.42
C LYS A 50 19.69 3.78 -23.15
N VAL A 51 20.96 3.41 -22.97
CA VAL A 51 21.42 2.68 -21.77
C VAL A 51 21.16 3.49 -20.50
N ILE A 52 21.46 4.78 -20.52
CA ILE A 52 21.21 5.70 -19.39
C ILE A 52 19.72 5.79 -19.09
N ASN A 53 18.87 5.93 -20.11
CA ASN A 53 17.42 5.98 -19.93
C ASN A 53 16.88 4.68 -19.32
N GLU A 54 17.34 3.52 -19.79
CA GLU A 54 16.97 2.22 -19.21
C GLU A 54 17.42 2.10 -17.75
N GLN A 55 18.63 2.56 -17.41
CA GLN A 55 19.12 2.58 -16.04
C GLN A 55 18.33 3.53 -15.14
N ILE A 56 18.00 4.73 -15.63
CA ILE A 56 17.17 5.70 -14.90
C ILE A 56 15.78 5.11 -14.65
N LEU A 57 15.16 4.47 -15.65
CA LEU A 57 13.85 3.83 -15.51
C LEU A 57 13.90 2.65 -14.53
N ALA A 58 14.95 1.84 -14.55
CA ALA A 58 15.12 0.74 -13.61
C ALA A 58 15.30 1.25 -12.17
N THR A 59 16.18 2.23 -11.97
CA THR A 59 16.46 2.80 -10.64
C THR A 59 15.26 3.54 -10.06
N THR A 60 14.54 4.32 -10.87
CA THR A 60 13.29 4.97 -10.46
C THR A 60 12.19 3.98 -10.11
N ASN A 61 12.01 2.92 -10.89
CA ASN A 61 11.06 1.87 -10.54
C ASN A 61 11.43 1.15 -9.24
N GLU A 62 12.72 0.92 -8.99
CA GLU A 62 13.17 0.36 -7.71
C GLU A 62 12.92 1.30 -6.54
N THR A 63 13.18 2.61 -6.69
CA THR A 63 12.94 3.58 -5.62
C THR A 63 11.45 3.72 -5.33
N ILE A 64 10.59 3.72 -6.36
CA ILE A 64 9.12 3.68 -6.21
C ILE A 64 8.71 2.44 -5.42
N LYS A 65 9.21 1.25 -5.77
CA LYS A 65 8.92 0.01 -5.02
C LYS A 65 9.39 0.07 -3.57
N ARG A 66 10.50 0.75 -3.28
CA ARG A 66 10.96 0.96 -1.89
C ARG A 66 10.05 1.92 -1.13
N PHE A 67 9.56 2.98 -1.78
CA PHE A 67 8.59 3.89 -1.18
C PHE A 67 7.28 3.18 -0.89
N ASP A 68 6.77 2.39 -1.83
CA ASP A 68 5.56 1.60 -1.68
C ASP A 68 5.64 0.67 -0.45
N ARG A 69 6.72 -0.12 -0.34
CA ARG A 69 6.97 -0.96 0.84
C ARG A 69 7.03 -0.18 2.15
N LYS A 70 7.64 1.02 2.14
CA LYS A 70 7.70 1.87 3.34
C LYS A 70 6.32 2.41 3.71
N LEU A 71 5.51 2.82 2.74
CA LEU A 71 4.15 3.31 2.95
C LEU A 71 3.24 2.19 3.49
N SER A 72 3.26 1.00 2.90
CA SER A 72 2.53 -0.15 3.45
C SER A 72 2.97 -0.48 4.88
N GLY A 73 4.28 -0.39 5.16
CA GLY A 73 4.81 -0.57 6.51
C GLY A 73 4.38 0.53 7.49
N PHE A 74 4.12 1.75 7.02
CA PHE A 74 3.56 2.82 7.85
C PHE A 74 2.10 2.56 8.19
N ASP A 75 1.28 2.08 7.25
CA ASP A 75 -0.11 1.74 7.53
C ASP A 75 -0.21 0.67 8.64
N ASP A 76 0.60 -0.39 8.54
CA ASP A 76 0.67 -1.43 9.58
C ASP A 76 1.14 -0.88 10.94
N ARG A 77 2.11 0.04 10.92
CA ARG A 77 2.63 0.69 12.14
C ARG A 77 1.58 1.60 12.77
N ILE A 78 0.84 2.36 11.96
CA ILE A 78 -0.25 3.22 12.41
C ILE A 78 -1.32 2.35 13.09
N VAL A 79 -1.74 1.25 12.45
CA VAL A 79 -2.71 0.32 13.04
C VAL A 79 -2.23 -0.22 14.39
N LYS A 80 -0.96 -0.63 14.51
CA LYS A 80 -0.40 -1.10 15.79
C LYS A 80 -0.37 -0.01 16.85
N LEU A 81 -0.02 1.23 16.49
CA LEU A 81 -0.01 2.36 17.41
C LEU A 81 -1.42 2.73 17.86
N GLU A 82 -2.39 2.73 16.95
CA GLU A 82 -3.80 2.95 17.30
C GLU A 82 -4.34 1.86 18.22
N GLN A 83 -4.05 0.59 17.92
CA GLN A 83 -4.42 -0.54 18.81
C GLN A 83 -3.79 -0.40 20.20
N ARG A 84 -2.51 0.00 20.29
CA ARG A 84 -1.85 0.27 21.58
C ARG A 84 -2.50 1.44 22.31
N ARG A 85 -2.81 2.53 21.62
CA ARG A 85 -3.52 3.68 22.20
C ARG A 85 -4.86 3.27 22.79
N ILE A 86 -5.66 2.48 22.06
CA ILE A 86 -6.95 1.98 22.55
C ILE A 86 -6.78 1.10 23.79
N LYS A 87 -5.76 0.22 23.84
CA LYS A 87 -5.46 -0.58 25.03
C LYS A 87 -5.07 0.27 26.24
N VAL A 88 -4.24 1.30 26.05
CA VAL A 88 -3.84 2.21 27.13
C VAL A 88 -5.06 2.97 27.67
N ILE A 89 -5.94 3.46 26.80
CA ILE A 89 -7.19 4.12 27.22
C ILE A 89 -8.08 3.16 28.00
N ARG A 90 -8.26 1.92 27.52
CA ARG A 90 -9.06 0.90 28.21
C ARG A 90 -8.49 0.57 29.60
N ASN A 91 -7.18 0.34 29.69
CA ASN A 91 -6.51 0.04 30.95
C ASN A 91 -6.49 1.23 31.92
N ALA A 92 -6.45 2.47 31.41
CA ALA A 92 -6.57 3.68 32.22
C ALA A 92 -8.01 3.93 32.72
N GLN A 93 -9.01 3.35 32.05
CA GLN A 93 -10.41 3.34 32.48
C GLN A 93 -10.72 2.22 33.48
N GLU A 94 -9.87 1.20 33.60
CA GLU A 94 -9.90 0.20 34.67
C GLU A 94 -9.23 0.76 35.94
N VAL A 95 -9.79 1.83 36.50
CA VAL A 95 -9.59 2.12 37.93
C VAL A 95 -10.51 1.14 38.69
N PRO A 96 -10.00 0.26 39.56
CA PRO A 96 -10.83 -0.61 40.36
C PRO A 96 -11.76 0.22 41.24
N LEU A 97 -13.06 0.12 41.00
CA LEU A 97 -14.11 0.71 41.81
C LEU A 97 -14.41 -0.19 43.04
N GLU A 98 -13.38 -0.73 43.69
CA GLU A 98 -13.53 -1.40 44.98
C GLU A 98 -13.42 -0.35 46.08
N TYR A 99 -14.47 0.43 46.33
CA TYR A 99 -14.77 1.11 47.61
C TYR A 99 -16.10 1.87 47.51
N LEU A 100 -17.18 1.23 47.07
CA LEU A 100 -18.54 1.73 47.29
C LEU A 100 -19.52 0.55 47.42
N ASP A 101 -19.29 -0.34 48.38
CA ASP A 101 -20.30 -1.31 48.82
C ASP A 101 -20.60 -1.12 50.31
N SER A 102 -21.31 -0.03 50.61
CA SER A 102 -22.12 0.10 51.83
C SER A 102 -23.01 1.34 51.74
N ALA A 103 -24.03 1.30 50.88
CA ALA A 103 -25.35 1.88 51.18
C ALA A 103 -26.29 1.82 49.95
N SER A 104 -27.38 1.07 50.12
CA SER A 104 -28.71 1.30 49.52
C SER A 104 -28.88 1.19 47.99
N LYS A 105 -29.51 0.09 47.57
CA LYS A 105 -30.71 0.18 46.70
C LYS A 105 -31.94 0.20 47.64
N PRO A 106 -33.14 0.67 47.25
CA PRO A 106 -33.58 1.11 45.92
C PRO A 106 -34.33 2.47 45.91
N ASN A 107 -34.39 3.15 44.77
CA ASN A 107 -35.65 3.56 44.12
C ASN A 107 -35.44 4.59 43.01
N SER A 108 -36.23 4.37 41.96
CA SER A 108 -36.70 5.34 40.98
C SER A 108 -37.05 6.69 41.62
N SER A 109 -36.36 7.77 41.23
CA SER A 109 -36.96 9.04 40.82
C SER A 109 -35.89 10.10 40.52
N LYS A 110 -36.17 10.87 39.45
CA LYS A 110 -35.37 11.92 38.81
C LYS A 110 -34.82 13.01 39.75
N LYS A 111 -33.67 13.60 39.37
CA LYS A 111 -33.41 15.05 39.22
C LYS A 111 -32.21 15.25 38.29
N LYS A 112 -32.43 15.50 36.98
CA LYS A 112 -32.43 16.82 36.30
C LYS A 112 -31.34 17.79 36.79
N GLY A 113 -30.36 18.05 35.93
CA GLY A 113 -29.33 19.06 36.17
C GLY A 113 -28.30 19.30 35.06
N ALA A 114 -28.61 19.13 33.78
CA ALA A 114 -27.94 19.84 32.67
C ALA A 114 -28.80 19.73 31.42
N LYS A 115 -29.13 20.86 30.79
CA LYS A 115 -29.86 20.91 29.52
C LYS A 115 -28.97 20.29 28.43
N SER A 116 -29.17 19.03 28.07
CA SER A 116 -28.58 18.44 26.86
C SER A 116 -29.31 19.04 25.66
N GLY A 117 -28.73 20.06 25.05
CA GLY A 117 -29.22 20.58 23.77
C GLY A 117 -29.32 19.43 22.76
N LYS A 118 -30.43 19.37 22.04
CA LYS A 118 -30.61 18.42 20.93
C LYS A 118 -29.60 18.80 19.85
N GLU A 119 -28.56 17.99 19.67
CA GLU A 119 -27.54 18.25 18.65
C GLU A 119 -28.06 17.80 17.29
N THR A 120 -28.09 18.70 16.31
CA THR A 120 -28.42 18.32 14.93
C THR A 120 -27.29 17.48 14.32
N PRO A 121 -27.54 16.68 13.27
CA PRO A 121 -26.49 15.90 12.60
C PRO A 121 -25.31 16.76 12.14
N THR A 122 -25.59 18.00 11.73
CA THR A 122 -24.58 19.02 11.40
C THR A 122 -23.75 19.47 12.61
N GLN A 123 -24.32 19.55 13.81
CA GLN A 123 -23.58 19.87 15.03
C GLN A 123 -22.67 18.71 15.45
N ILE A 124 -23.11 17.47 15.25
CA ILE A 124 -22.32 16.26 15.50
C ILE A 124 -21.10 16.22 14.55
N VAL A 125 -21.30 16.50 13.25
CA VAL A 125 -20.21 16.59 12.27
C VAL A 125 -19.23 17.71 12.60
N ASN A 126 -19.72 18.88 13.02
CA ASN A 126 -18.84 19.97 13.41
C ASN A 126 -18.03 19.66 14.68
N ARG A 127 -18.62 18.95 15.65
CA ARG A 127 -17.92 18.47 16.85
C ARG A 127 -16.85 17.44 16.51
N VAL A 128 -17.16 16.53 15.60
CA VAL A 128 -16.21 15.55 15.04
C VAL A 128 -15.03 16.25 14.37
N ILE A 129 -15.30 17.23 13.50
CA ILE A 129 -14.25 17.95 12.77
C ILE A 129 -13.37 18.77 13.73
N ALA A 130 -13.97 19.30 14.80
CA ALA A 130 -13.30 20.07 15.84
C ALA A 130 -12.55 19.20 16.87
N ASP A 131 -12.76 17.88 16.90
CA ASP A 131 -12.05 17.00 17.84
C ASP A 131 -10.56 16.92 17.46
N PRO A 132 -9.63 17.32 18.35
CA PRO A 132 -8.19 17.25 18.11
C PRO A 132 -7.68 15.81 17.88
N HIS A 133 -8.45 14.80 18.28
CA HIS A 133 -8.06 13.39 18.20
C HIS A 133 -8.48 12.70 16.90
N MET A 134 -9.14 13.44 16.00
CA MET A 134 -9.69 12.93 14.74
C MET A 134 -8.71 13.20 13.60
N ASN A 135 -8.32 12.15 12.88
CA ASN A 135 -7.45 12.27 11.70
C ASN A 135 -8.23 12.85 10.51
N ASP A 136 -7.56 13.53 9.57
CA ASP A 136 -8.19 14.14 8.40
C ASP A 136 -8.95 13.11 7.54
N HIS A 137 -8.40 11.89 7.45
CA HIS A 137 -9.09 10.75 6.82
C HIS A 137 -10.42 10.39 7.51
N GLU A 138 -10.48 10.43 8.85
CA GLU A 138 -11.70 10.10 9.60
C GLU A 138 -12.74 11.21 9.42
N LYS A 139 -12.30 12.47 9.36
CA LYS A 139 -13.16 13.62 9.05
C LYS A 139 -13.78 13.50 7.66
N GLU A 140 -13.00 13.08 6.67
CA GLU A 140 -13.48 12.87 5.31
C GLU A 140 -14.46 11.70 5.20
N MET A 141 -14.21 10.59 5.90
CA MET A 141 -15.15 9.47 6.00
C MET A 141 -16.51 9.93 6.52
N ILE A 142 -16.54 10.82 7.52
CA ILE A 142 -17.80 11.29 8.12
C ILE A 142 -18.56 12.24 7.17
N LYS A 143 -17.85 13.08 6.42
CA LYS A 143 -18.46 13.88 5.35
C LYS A 143 -19.13 12.99 4.31
N ARG A 144 -18.49 11.89 3.90
CA ARG A 144 -19.08 10.92 2.96
C ARG A 144 -20.28 10.19 3.53
N ILE A 145 -20.26 9.81 4.81
CA ILE A 145 -21.44 9.23 5.49
C ILE A 145 -22.58 10.24 5.56
N GLN A 146 -22.29 11.54 5.71
CA GLN A 146 -23.29 12.59 5.66
C GLN A 146 -23.93 12.70 4.26
N GLU A 147 -23.14 12.58 3.19
CA GLU A 147 -23.63 12.62 1.81
C GLU A 147 -24.50 11.41 1.44
N HIS A 148 -24.06 10.20 1.81
CA HIS A 148 -24.70 8.94 1.43
C HIS A 148 -25.79 8.45 2.40
N LYS A 149 -25.97 9.12 3.55
CA LYS A 149 -26.88 8.80 4.67
C LYS A 149 -26.58 7.49 5.41
N GLU A 150 -26.29 6.40 4.69
CA GLU A 150 -25.85 5.12 5.24
C GLU A 150 -24.71 4.53 4.39
N LEU A 151 -23.68 3.99 5.03
CA LEU A 151 -22.54 3.35 4.36
C LEU A 151 -22.13 2.08 5.09
N ASP A 152 -21.71 1.08 4.34
CA ASP A 152 -21.11 -0.13 4.87
C ASP A 152 -19.57 -0.07 4.81
N ALA A 153 -18.94 -0.99 5.55
CA ALA A 153 -17.48 -1.04 5.60
C ALA A 153 -16.84 -1.41 4.25
N GLN A 154 -17.56 -2.11 3.37
CA GLN A 154 -17.04 -2.51 2.06
C GLN A 154 -17.03 -1.32 1.09
N SER A 155 -18.14 -0.59 0.95
CA SER A 155 -18.19 0.58 0.06
C SER A 155 -17.19 1.65 0.51
N LEU A 156 -17.03 1.83 1.82
CA LEU A 156 -16.08 2.79 2.35
C LEU A 156 -14.62 2.34 2.11
N ALA A 157 -14.34 1.04 2.19
CA ALA A 157 -13.02 0.49 1.86
C ALA A 157 -12.65 0.75 0.40
N GLU A 158 -13.59 0.55 -0.51
CA GLU A 158 -13.41 0.79 -1.95
C GLU A 158 -13.19 2.27 -2.26
N GLN A 159 -13.97 3.17 -1.65
CA GLN A 159 -13.85 4.62 -1.86
C GLN A 159 -12.53 5.21 -1.35
N PHE A 160 -12.02 4.72 -0.22
CA PHE A 160 -10.81 5.25 0.41
C PHE A 160 -9.56 4.42 0.12
N HIS A 161 -9.66 3.41 -0.75
CA HIS A 161 -8.58 2.47 -1.07
C HIS A 161 -7.90 1.86 0.17
N ILE A 162 -8.67 1.62 1.23
CA ILE A 162 -8.21 0.98 2.46
C ILE A 162 -8.74 -0.44 2.55
N SER A 163 -8.12 -1.29 3.37
CA SER A 163 -8.65 -2.63 3.60
C SER A 163 -10.03 -2.58 4.28
N ARG A 164 -10.91 -3.52 3.95
CA ARG A 164 -12.23 -3.70 4.60
C ARG A 164 -12.12 -3.75 6.13
N SER A 165 -11.09 -4.44 6.64
CA SER A 165 -10.84 -4.54 8.08
C SER A 165 -10.49 -3.19 8.71
N ASN A 166 -9.71 -2.35 8.03
CA ASN A 166 -9.37 -1.01 8.48
C ASN A 166 -10.60 -0.08 8.44
N ALA A 167 -11.37 -0.12 7.35
CA ALA A 167 -12.64 0.60 7.25
C ALA A 167 -13.60 0.23 8.38
N SER A 168 -13.75 -1.08 8.65
CA SER A 168 -14.59 -1.55 9.76
C SER A 168 -14.06 -1.11 11.12
N LEU A 169 -12.75 -1.09 11.34
CA LEU A 169 -12.14 -0.64 12.59
C LEU A 169 -12.46 0.83 12.84
N LYS A 170 -12.27 1.69 11.82
CA LYS A 170 -12.55 3.12 11.89
C LYS A 170 -14.05 3.39 12.14
N LEU A 171 -14.94 2.68 11.45
CA LEU A 171 -16.38 2.82 11.66
C LEU A 171 -16.82 2.39 13.06
N ASN A 172 -16.25 1.30 13.60
CA ASN A 172 -16.52 0.87 14.98
C ASN A 172 -16.00 1.91 15.99
N LYS A 173 -14.81 2.49 15.78
CA LYS A 173 -14.26 3.56 16.62
C LYS A 173 -15.19 4.78 16.68
N LEU A 174 -15.71 5.21 15.52
CA LEU A 174 -16.66 6.32 15.41
C LEU A 174 -18.02 6.01 16.05
N HIS A 175 -18.45 4.75 15.99
CA HIS A 175 -19.63 4.28 16.71
C HIS A 175 -19.41 4.30 18.24
N ASP A 176 -18.27 3.80 18.71
CA ASP A 176 -17.94 3.73 20.14
C ASP A 176 -17.81 5.13 20.77
N TRP A 177 -17.38 6.12 19.99
CA TRP A 177 -17.40 7.53 20.37
C TRP A 177 -18.79 8.18 20.34
N GLY A 178 -19.80 7.48 19.84
CA GLY A 178 -21.19 7.91 19.84
C GLY A 178 -21.60 8.78 18.65
N PHE A 179 -20.76 8.91 17.62
CA PHE A 179 -21.04 9.72 16.42
C PHE A 179 -21.89 8.97 15.37
N LEU A 180 -21.70 7.65 15.28
CA LEU A 180 -22.43 6.80 14.35
C LEU A 180 -23.40 5.90 15.08
N SER A 181 -24.51 5.58 14.43
CA SER A 181 -25.39 4.47 14.82
C SER A 181 -25.23 3.32 13.84
N LYS A 182 -25.32 2.10 14.39
CA LYS A 182 -25.05 0.85 13.68
C LYS A 182 -26.37 0.11 13.42
N ARG A 183 -26.59 -0.31 12.17
CA ARG A 183 -27.71 -1.15 11.75
C ARG A 183 -27.19 -2.41 11.08
N MET A 184 -27.79 -3.56 11.38
CA MET A 184 -27.43 -4.84 10.74
C MET A 184 -28.57 -5.27 9.81
N VAL A 185 -28.24 -5.57 8.56
CA VAL A 185 -29.17 -6.09 7.54
C VAL A 185 -28.49 -7.25 6.84
N ASP A 186 -29.09 -8.44 6.85
CA ASP A 186 -28.63 -9.63 6.11
C ASP A 186 -27.13 -9.94 6.24
N LYS A 187 -26.59 -9.80 7.46
CA LYS A 187 -25.17 -9.99 7.85
C LYS A 187 -24.21 -8.87 7.45
N THR A 188 -24.69 -7.81 6.80
CA THR A 188 -23.92 -6.61 6.52
C THR A 188 -24.22 -5.53 7.56
N VAL A 189 -23.18 -4.81 7.98
CA VAL A 189 -23.29 -3.73 8.96
C VAL A 189 -23.23 -2.40 8.22
N PHE A 190 -24.30 -1.62 8.39
CA PHE A 190 -24.42 -0.25 7.90
C PHE A 190 -24.24 0.73 9.04
N TYR A 191 -23.57 1.83 8.75
CA TYR A 191 -23.33 2.94 9.66
C TYR A 191 -24.00 4.19 9.11
N ARG A 192 -24.67 4.92 10.00
CA ARG A 192 -25.28 6.21 9.70
C ARG A 192 -24.90 7.21 10.77
N ILE A 193 -24.89 8.50 10.46
CA ILE A 193 -24.72 9.53 11.48
C ILE A 193 -25.87 9.38 12.48
N LYS A 194 -25.53 9.50 13.77
CA LYS A 194 -26.52 9.36 14.82
C LYS A 194 -27.47 10.56 14.78
N ASP A 195 -28.58 10.41 14.09
CA ASP A 195 -29.67 11.37 14.15
C ASP A 195 -30.39 11.20 15.50
N SER A 196 -30.41 12.25 16.31
CA SER A 196 -31.18 12.26 17.57
C SER A 196 -32.69 12.33 17.33
N GLU A 197 -33.16 12.15 16.09
CA GLU A 197 -34.57 12.29 15.69
C GLU A 197 -35.39 10.98 15.78
N LEU A 198 -34.77 9.84 16.12
CA LEU A 198 -35.46 8.54 16.21
C LEU A 198 -35.26 7.84 17.57
N ALA A 199 -35.48 8.57 18.67
CA ALA A 199 -35.67 8.00 20.00
C ALA A 199 -36.92 8.58 20.67
#